data_AF-A0A086J7I6-F1
#
_entry.id   AF-A0A086J7I6-F1
#
_cell.length_a   1.000
_cell.length_b   1.000
_cell.length_c   1.000
_cell.angle_alpha   90.00
_cell.angle_beta   90.00
_cell.angle_gamma   90.00
#
_symmetry.space_group_name_H-M   'P 1'
#
loop_
_entity.id
_entity.type
_entity.pdbx_description
1 polymer ?
#
loop_
_entity_poly.entity_id
_entity_poly.type
_entity_poly.pdbx_seq_one_letter_code
_entity_poly.pdbx_strand_id
1 'polypeptide(L)'
;MELERNCMLYIYSSRGDAPSTAELQKKIESPNEATKAEGMQDLIIGMTQGEAYTRLLMTVIRYAMPSKDKRVKKLTQLYLEIVGKCRPDGSLKEEMILVCNALRNDLMSPNEYVRGSTLRLLSKIRQFKVLEPLVEAILQNLTHRHSYVRRNAVMCVYSIVKNFGLDAIPAAIDQIEQMLLS
;
A
#
# COMPACT_ATOMS: atom_id res chain seq x y z
N MET A 1 18.19 -5.16 11.84
CA MET A 1 16.80 -5.07 12.33
C MET A 1 16.00 -6.04 11.49
N GLU A 2 15.75 -7.24 12.04
CA GLU A 2 14.87 -8.21 11.39
C GLU A 2 13.53 -7.53 11.15
N LEU A 3 13.09 -7.43 9.90
CA LEU A 3 11.71 -7.06 9.61
C LEU A 3 10.85 -8.18 10.21
N GLU A 4 10.11 -7.88 11.28
CA GLU A 4 9.13 -8.78 11.86
C GLU A 4 8.29 -9.37 10.71
N ARG A 5 8.38 -10.69 10.53
CA ARG A 5 7.49 -11.38 9.61
C ARG A 5 6.09 -11.31 10.21
N ASN A 6 5.11 -10.90 9.41
CA ASN A 6 3.71 -10.89 9.83
C ASN A 6 3.35 -12.25 10.44
N CYS A 7 2.74 -12.25 11.63
CA CYS A 7 2.28 -13.48 12.27
C CYS A 7 1.25 -14.19 11.38
N MET A 8 1.35 -15.51 11.31
CA MET A 8 0.39 -16.34 10.57
C MET A 8 -0.96 -16.31 11.29
N LEU A 9 -2.03 -15.95 10.56
CA LEU A 9 -3.40 -16.03 11.07
C LEU A 9 -4.14 -17.15 10.32
N TYR A 10 -4.54 -18.17 11.06
CA TYR A 10 -5.41 -19.21 10.52
C TYR A 10 -6.86 -18.72 10.50
N ILE A 11 -7.40 -18.54 9.30
CA ILE A 11 -8.82 -18.23 9.08
C ILE A 11 -9.49 -19.50 8.56
N TYR A 12 -10.48 -20.03 9.29
CA TYR A 12 -11.26 -21.16 8.79
C TYR A 12 -12.01 -20.75 7.52
N SER A 13 -11.71 -21.41 6.42
CA SER A 13 -12.40 -21.25 5.15
C SER A 13 -13.27 -22.48 4.92
N SER A 14 -14.57 -22.28 4.71
CA SER A 14 -15.47 -23.34 4.23
C SER A 14 -15.18 -23.76 2.78
N ARG A 15 -14.36 -22.99 2.06
CA ARG A 15 -13.86 -23.30 0.72
C ARG A 15 -12.55 -24.08 0.85
N GLY A 16 -12.63 -25.41 0.76
CA GLY A 16 -11.57 -26.40 0.43
C GLY A 16 -10.10 -26.08 0.72
N ASP A 17 -9.22 -26.65 -0.12
CA ASP A 17 -7.79 -26.38 -0.11
C ASP A 17 -7.46 -24.96 -0.61
N ALA A 18 -6.26 -24.47 -0.31
CA ALA A 18 -5.80 -23.17 -0.76
C ALA A 18 -5.82 -23.07 -2.31
N PRO A 19 -6.33 -21.98 -2.89
CA PRO A 19 -6.46 -21.84 -4.33
C PRO A 19 -5.08 -21.81 -5.00
N SER A 20 -4.98 -22.44 -6.17
CA SER A 20 -3.72 -22.46 -6.90
C SER A 20 -3.34 -21.07 -7.42
N THR A 21 -2.04 -20.85 -7.65
CA THR A 21 -1.54 -19.58 -8.22
C THR A 21 -2.20 -19.27 -9.57
N ALA A 22 -2.46 -20.28 -10.40
CA ALA A 22 -3.10 -20.11 -11.71
C ALA A 22 -4.57 -19.69 -11.62
N GLU A 23 -5.31 -20.25 -10.66
CA GLU A 23 -6.72 -19.87 -10.42
C GLU A 23 -6.83 -18.44 -9.91
N LEU A 24 -5.97 -18.07 -8.95
CA LEU A 24 -5.91 -16.69 -8.45
C LEU A 24 -5.56 -15.71 -9.57
N GLN A 25 -4.55 -16.04 -10.39
CA GLN A 25 -4.18 -15.23 -11.55
C GLN A 25 -5.38 -15.01 -12.48
N LYS A 26 -6.07 -16.10 -12.86
CA LYS A 26 -7.25 -16.03 -13.74
C LYS A 26 -8.37 -15.17 -13.15
N LYS A 27 -8.61 -15.25 -11.83
CA LYS A 27 -9.62 -14.39 -11.16
C LYS A 27 -9.22 -12.92 -11.19
N ILE A 28 -7.95 -12.59 -10.91
CA ILE A 28 -7.45 -11.21 -10.86
C ILE A 28 -7.40 -10.58 -12.26
N GLU A 29 -7.10 -11.36 -13.29
CA GLU A 29 -7.12 -10.94 -14.70
C GLU A 29 -8.53 -10.74 -15.27
N SER A 30 -9.56 -11.19 -14.56
CA SER A 30 -10.95 -11.08 -15.01
C SER A 30 -11.35 -9.62 -15.24
N PRO A 31 -12.05 -9.31 -16.34
CA PRO A 31 -12.65 -8.00 -16.54
C PRO A 31 -13.82 -7.73 -15.60
N ASN A 32 -14.37 -8.77 -14.96
CA ASN A 32 -15.44 -8.63 -13.98
C ASN A 32 -14.85 -8.21 -12.62
N GLU A 33 -15.20 -7.00 -12.17
CA GLU A 33 -14.70 -6.43 -10.91
C GLU A 33 -15.10 -7.25 -9.66
N ALA A 34 -16.25 -7.93 -9.67
CA ALA A 34 -16.64 -8.81 -8.56
C ALA A 34 -15.76 -10.07 -8.50
N THR A 35 -15.53 -10.72 -9.64
CA THR A 35 -14.60 -11.88 -9.73
C THR A 35 -13.18 -11.48 -9.34
N LYS A 36 -12.73 -10.31 -9.79
CA LYS A 36 -11.42 -9.75 -9.44
C LYS A 36 -11.31 -9.47 -7.94
N ALA A 37 -12.33 -8.88 -7.33
CA ALA A 37 -12.38 -8.65 -5.89
C ALA A 37 -12.35 -9.96 -5.10
N GLU A 38 -13.05 -11.00 -5.55
CA GLU A 38 -12.95 -12.34 -4.95
C GLU A 38 -11.53 -12.91 -5.07
N GLY A 39 -10.89 -12.81 -6.24
CA GLY A 39 -9.50 -13.24 -6.43
C GLY A 39 -8.51 -12.51 -5.51
N MET A 40 -8.68 -11.19 -5.35
CA MET A 40 -7.87 -10.39 -4.43
C MET A 40 -8.09 -10.77 -2.97
N GLN A 41 -9.34 -11.08 -2.58
CA GLN A 41 -9.68 -11.52 -1.23
C GLN A 41 -9.07 -12.90 -0.92
N ASP A 42 -9.24 -13.87 -1.83
CA ASP A 42 -8.68 -15.21 -1.73
C ASP A 42 -7.14 -15.15 -1.63
N LEU A 43 -6.49 -14.29 -2.43
CA LEU A 43 -5.05 -14.03 -2.39
C LEU A 43 -4.60 -13.52 -1.02
N ILE A 44 -5.27 -12.52 -0.45
CA ILE A 44 -4.92 -11.94 0.85
C ILE A 44 -5.07 -12.98 1.96
N ILE A 45 -6.15 -13.76 1.95
CA ILE A 45 -6.39 -14.81 2.94
C ILE A 45 -5.27 -15.85 2.89
N GLY A 46 -4.95 -16.37 1.70
CA GLY A 46 -3.89 -17.36 1.55
C GLY A 46 -2.52 -16.82 1.99
N MET A 47 -2.17 -15.57 1.62
CA MET A 47 -0.93 -14.94 2.09
C MET A 47 -0.89 -14.78 3.62
N THR A 48 -2.01 -14.49 4.26
CA THR A 48 -2.10 -14.33 5.71
C THR A 48 -1.98 -15.67 6.43
N GLN A 49 -2.39 -16.76 5.78
CA GLN A 49 -2.22 -18.14 6.23
C GLN A 49 -0.80 -18.69 5.95
N GLY A 50 0.08 -17.91 5.30
CA GLY A 50 1.49 -18.27 5.06
C GLY A 50 1.81 -18.78 3.66
N GLU A 51 0.83 -18.83 2.76
CA GLU A 51 1.06 -19.23 1.37
C GLU A 51 1.86 -18.17 0.59
N ALA A 52 2.87 -18.64 -0.15
CA ALA A 52 3.81 -17.76 -0.84
C ALA A 52 3.40 -17.49 -2.30
N TYR A 53 2.52 -16.52 -2.54
CA TYR A 53 2.10 -16.10 -3.88
C TYR A 53 2.98 -15.00 -4.50
N THR A 54 4.31 -15.17 -4.46
CA THR A 54 5.27 -14.14 -4.90
C THR A 54 5.14 -13.75 -6.38
N ARG A 55 4.68 -14.67 -7.23
CA ARG A 55 4.52 -14.47 -8.68
C ARG A 55 3.30 -13.62 -9.08
N LEU A 56 2.38 -13.35 -8.14
CA LEU A 56 1.15 -12.60 -8.43
C LEU A 56 1.32 -11.08 -8.33
N LEU A 57 2.47 -10.57 -7.87
CA LEU A 57 2.71 -9.14 -7.71
C LEU A 57 2.48 -8.38 -9.03
N MET A 58 3.07 -8.86 -10.13
CA MET A 58 2.90 -8.24 -11.45
C MET A 58 1.45 -8.33 -11.96
N THR A 59 0.72 -9.38 -11.60
CA THR A 59 -0.71 -9.52 -11.94
C THR A 59 -1.55 -8.50 -11.18
N VAL A 60 -1.31 -8.32 -9.88
CA VAL A 60 -1.99 -7.31 -9.06
C VAL A 60 -1.70 -5.89 -9.61
N ILE A 61 -0.44 -5.59 -9.95
CA ILE A 61 -0.04 -4.30 -10.52
C ILE A 61 -0.77 -4.03 -11.85
N ARG A 62 -0.86 -5.02 -12.74
CA ARG A 62 -1.47 -4.83 -14.06
C ARG A 62 -2.99 -4.76 -14.04
N TYR A 63 -3.66 -5.54 -13.18
CA TYR A 63 -5.11 -5.74 -13.30
C TYR A 63 -5.94 -5.22 -12.12
N ALA A 64 -5.35 -5.15 -10.91
CA ALA A 64 -6.06 -4.71 -9.71
C ALA A 64 -5.73 -3.26 -9.31
N MET A 65 -4.46 -2.83 -9.41
CA MET A 65 -4.08 -1.43 -9.13
C MET A 65 -4.79 -0.38 -10.00
N PRO A 66 -4.96 -0.56 -11.33
CA PRO A 66 -5.65 0.43 -12.15
C PRO A 66 -7.18 0.38 -12.03
N SER A 67 -7.74 -0.58 -11.28
CA SER A 67 -9.20 -0.67 -11.11
C SER A 67 -9.77 0.58 -10.43
N LYS A 68 -10.91 1.04 -10.94
CA LYS A 68 -11.70 2.13 -10.34
C LYS A 68 -12.72 1.60 -9.32
N ASP A 69 -12.90 0.29 -9.24
CA ASP A 69 -13.82 -0.31 -8.27
C ASP A 69 -13.31 -0.10 -6.84
N LYS A 70 -14.21 0.37 -5.96
CA LYS A 70 -13.84 0.74 -4.58
C LYS A 70 -13.42 -0.49 -3.76
N ARG A 71 -14.06 -1.64 -3.99
CA ARG A 71 -13.75 -2.89 -3.26
C ARG A 71 -12.40 -3.42 -3.71
N VAL A 72 -12.14 -3.48 -5.01
CA VAL A 72 -10.83 -3.89 -5.56
C VAL A 72 -9.74 -2.96 -5.07
N LYS A 73 -9.93 -1.63 -5.15
CA LYS A 73 -8.92 -0.66 -4.67
C LYS A 73 -8.61 -0.82 -3.19
N LYS A 74 -9.64 -1.08 -2.36
CA LYS A 74 -9.45 -1.34 -0.93
C LYS A 74 -8.68 -2.64 -0.67
N LEU A 75 -8.98 -3.71 -1.39
CA LEU A 75 -8.25 -4.99 -1.30
C LEU A 75 -6.81 -4.84 -1.78
N THR A 76 -6.58 -4.09 -2.87
CA THR A 76 -5.22 -3.78 -3.35
C THR A 76 -4.40 -3.06 -2.29
N GLN A 77 -4.97 -2.09 -1.56
CA GLN A 77 -4.26 -1.45 -0.45
C GLN A 77 -3.89 -2.45 0.65
N LEU A 78 -4.79 -3.35 1.04
CA LEU A 78 -4.51 -4.39 2.04
C LEU A 78 -3.40 -5.35 1.57
N TYR A 79 -3.44 -5.75 0.30
CA TYR A 79 -2.38 -6.55 -0.30
C TYR A 79 -1.02 -5.83 -0.24
N LEU A 80 -0.97 -4.54 -0.54
CA LEU A 80 0.25 -3.74 -0.47
C LEU A 80 0.82 -3.62 0.96
N GLU A 81 -0.01 -3.72 2.01
CA GLU A 81 0.45 -3.78 3.39
C GLU A 81 1.27 -5.07 3.62
N ILE A 82 0.76 -6.22 3.19
CA ILE A 82 1.32 -7.54 3.53
C ILE A 82 2.36 -8.08 2.54
N VAL A 83 2.36 -7.63 1.28
CA VAL A 83 3.28 -8.16 0.27
C VAL A 83 4.74 -7.85 0.61
N GLY A 84 5.62 -8.84 0.41
CA GLY A 84 7.07 -8.65 0.53
C GLY A 84 7.59 -7.72 -0.56
N LYS A 85 8.19 -6.60 -0.16
CA LYS A 85 8.66 -5.50 -1.04
C LYS A 85 10.14 -5.59 -1.41
N CYS A 86 10.92 -6.35 -0.64
CA CYS A 86 12.34 -6.54 -0.86
C CYS A 86 12.64 -7.96 -1.38
N ARG A 87 13.78 -8.09 -2.05
CA ARG A 87 14.44 -9.36 -2.37
C ARG A 87 15.22 -9.88 -1.14
N PRO A 88 15.71 -11.14 -1.16
CA PRO A 88 16.49 -11.70 -0.05
C PRO A 88 17.76 -10.91 0.31
N ASP A 89 18.32 -10.15 -0.63
CA ASP A 89 19.47 -9.27 -0.45
C ASP A 89 19.13 -7.90 0.17
N GLY A 90 17.85 -7.61 0.44
CA GLY A 90 17.39 -6.32 0.97
C GLY A 90 17.25 -5.21 -0.08
N SER A 91 17.46 -5.50 -1.37
CA SER A 91 17.11 -4.60 -2.47
C SER A 91 15.59 -4.56 -2.68
N LEU A 92 15.06 -3.42 -3.16
CA LEU A 92 13.64 -3.38 -3.55
C LEU A 92 13.41 -4.22 -4.80
N LYS A 93 12.26 -4.90 -4.85
CA LYS A 93 11.77 -5.53 -6.07
C LYS A 93 11.55 -4.46 -7.16
N GLU A 94 11.92 -4.75 -8.39
CA GLU A 94 11.77 -3.82 -9.52
C GLU A 94 10.32 -3.38 -9.74
N GLU A 95 9.39 -4.29 -9.48
CA GLU A 95 7.95 -4.04 -9.52
C GLU A 95 7.52 -2.89 -8.60
N MET A 96 8.29 -2.62 -7.53
CA MET A 96 8.00 -1.52 -6.60
C MET A 96 8.11 -0.15 -7.27
N ILE A 97 8.85 -0.01 -8.38
CA ILE A 97 8.89 1.24 -9.15
C ILE A 97 7.48 1.56 -9.68
N LEU A 98 6.79 0.57 -10.24
CA LEU A 98 5.42 0.72 -10.75
C LEU A 98 4.44 1.02 -9.62
N VAL A 99 4.60 0.35 -8.47
CA VAL A 99 3.80 0.60 -7.28
C VAL A 99 3.98 2.03 -6.79
N CYS A 100 5.23 2.52 -6.67
CA CYS A 100 5.51 3.89 -6.24
C CYS A 100 4.90 4.93 -7.20
N ASN A 101 5.02 4.72 -8.51
CA ASN A 101 4.41 5.62 -9.50
C ASN A 101 2.88 5.69 -9.36
N ALA A 102 2.23 4.55 -9.18
CA ALA A 102 0.79 4.51 -8.97
C ALA A 102 0.37 5.14 -7.63
N LEU A 103 1.11 4.91 -6.54
CA LEU A 103 0.85 5.55 -5.25
C LEU A 103 1.06 7.06 -5.29
N ARG A 104 2.08 7.55 -6.02
CA ARG A 104 2.29 8.98 -6.26
C ARG A 104 1.11 9.61 -7.00
N ASN A 105 0.59 8.93 -8.03
CA ASN A 105 -0.61 9.38 -8.74
C ASN A 105 -1.84 9.44 -7.81
N ASP A 106 -2.00 8.46 -6.93
CA ASP A 106 -3.08 8.46 -5.93
C ASP A 106 -2.93 9.59 -4.88
N LEU A 107 -1.70 9.93 -4.47
CA LEU A 107 -1.42 11.09 -3.60
C LEU A 107 -1.75 12.43 -4.27
N MET A 108 -1.78 12.46 -5.60
CA MET A 108 -2.13 13.65 -6.39
C MET A 108 -3.56 13.60 -6.95
N SER A 109 -4.34 12.57 -6.61
CA SER A 109 -5.71 12.36 -7.09
C SER A 109 -6.61 13.58 -6.82
N PRO A 110 -7.53 13.96 -7.71
CA PRO A 110 -8.53 14.98 -7.38
C PRO A 110 -9.46 14.56 -6.25
N ASN A 111 -9.55 13.26 -5.94
CA ASN A 111 -10.41 12.72 -4.90
C ASN A 111 -9.69 12.67 -3.54
N GLU A 112 -10.22 13.40 -2.57
CA GLU A 112 -9.69 13.52 -1.21
C GLU A 112 -9.66 12.20 -0.45
N TYR A 113 -10.64 11.30 -0.71
CA TYR A 113 -10.68 9.97 -0.09
C TYR A 113 -9.57 9.07 -0.61
N VAL A 114 -9.26 9.15 -1.91
CA VAL A 114 -8.13 8.43 -2.50
C VAL A 114 -6.84 8.90 -1.84
N ARG A 115 -6.57 10.21 -1.84
CA ARG A 115 -5.38 10.79 -1.16
C ARG A 115 -5.25 10.33 0.29
N GLY A 116 -6.30 10.51 1.09
CA GLY A 116 -6.26 10.14 2.51
C GLY A 116 -6.16 8.64 2.76
N SER A 117 -6.76 7.79 1.91
CA SER A 117 -6.58 6.34 2.00
C SER A 117 -5.15 5.91 1.69
N THR A 118 -4.52 6.54 0.69
CA THR A 118 -3.13 6.28 0.31
C THR A 118 -2.17 6.75 1.39
N LEU A 119 -2.38 7.93 1.99
CA LEU A 119 -1.60 8.40 3.14
C LEU A 119 -1.67 7.42 4.33
N ARG A 120 -2.85 6.83 4.59
CA ARG A 120 -2.99 5.78 5.63
C ARG A 120 -2.28 4.48 5.30
N LEU A 121 -2.21 4.11 4.02
CA LEU A 121 -1.40 2.97 3.58
C LEU A 121 0.08 3.26 3.82
N LEU A 122 0.56 4.43 3.39
CA LEU A 122 1.96 4.83 3.50
C LEU A 122 2.44 4.92 4.96
N SER A 123 1.58 5.34 5.89
CA SER A 123 1.91 5.35 7.32
C SER A 123 2.18 3.95 7.91
N LYS A 124 1.78 2.88 7.22
CA LYS A 124 2.00 1.48 7.63
C LYS A 124 3.20 0.83 6.96
N ILE A 125 3.78 1.45 5.93
CA ILE A 125 4.95 0.89 5.24
C ILE A 125 6.19 1.02 6.15
N ARG A 126 7.01 -0.04 6.17
CA ARG A 126 8.22 -0.14 7.02
C ARG A 126 9.53 -0.13 6.22
N GLN A 127 9.43 -0.03 4.89
CA GLN A 127 10.58 0.00 4.00
C GLN A 127 10.77 1.44 3.51
N PHE A 128 11.73 2.17 4.09
CA PHE A 128 11.97 3.57 3.73
C PHE A 128 12.21 3.77 2.24
N LYS A 129 12.91 2.83 1.58
CA LYS A 129 13.14 2.85 0.12
C LYS A 129 11.85 2.97 -0.71
N VAL A 130 10.69 2.54 -0.18
CA VAL A 130 9.37 2.70 -0.85
C VAL A 130 8.79 4.10 -0.61
N LEU A 131 9.08 4.68 0.56
CA LEU A 131 8.55 5.97 0.99
C LEU A 131 9.36 7.14 0.44
N GLU A 132 10.67 6.99 0.32
CA GLU A 132 11.62 7.97 -0.20
C GLU A 132 11.14 8.66 -1.50
N PRO A 133 10.76 7.94 -2.59
CA PRO A 133 10.28 8.58 -3.82
C PRO A 133 8.91 9.28 -3.67
N LEU A 134 8.22 9.10 -2.53
CA LEU A 134 6.89 9.63 -2.26
C LEU A 134 6.89 10.80 -1.27
N VAL A 135 8.01 11.08 -0.59
CA VAL A 135 8.11 12.08 0.48
C VAL A 135 7.59 13.45 0.03
N GLU A 136 8.02 13.93 -1.14
CA GLU A 136 7.58 15.24 -1.65
C GLU A 136 6.05 15.29 -1.84
N ALA A 137 5.47 14.25 -2.43
CA ALA A 137 4.02 14.17 -2.63
C ALA A 137 3.26 14.04 -1.30
N ILE A 138 3.82 13.34 -0.31
CA ILE A 138 3.24 13.26 1.04
C ILE A 138 3.23 14.65 1.69
N LEU A 139 4.33 15.38 1.61
CA LEU A 139 4.49 16.72 2.17
C LEU A 139 3.55 17.74 1.52
N GLN A 140 3.37 17.70 0.20
CA GLN A 140 2.38 18.55 -0.49
C GLN A 140 0.95 18.36 0.01
N ASN A 141 0.63 17.20 0.62
CA ASN A 141 -0.70 16.95 1.18
C ASN A 141 -0.92 17.58 2.58
N LEU A 142 0.13 18.13 3.21
CA LEU A 142 0.03 18.88 4.47
C LEU A 142 -0.76 20.17 4.31
N THR A 143 -0.62 20.86 3.17
CA THR A 143 -1.32 22.13 2.89
C THR A 143 -2.59 21.93 2.06
N HIS A 144 -3.08 20.70 1.92
CA HIS A 144 -4.26 20.41 1.11
C HIS A 144 -5.52 21.07 1.67
N ARG A 145 -6.42 21.56 0.80
CA ARG A 145 -7.65 22.30 1.21
C ARG A 145 -8.58 21.53 2.17
N HIS A 146 -8.67 20.21 2.02
CA HIS A 146 -9.54 19.37 2.85
C HIS A 146 -8.84 18.88 4.12
N SER A 147 -9.45 19.13 5.28
CA SER A 147 -8.95 18.72 6.60
C SER A 147 -8.74 17.21 6.74
N TYR A 148 -9.58 16.40 6.09
CA TYR A 148 -9.41 14.94 6.02
C TYR A 148 -8.04 14.55 5.45
N VAL A 149 -7.59 15.22 4.39
CA VAL A 149 -6.29 14.93 3.77
C VAL A 149 -5.15 15.39 4.69
N ARG A 150 -5.23 16.61 5.22
CA ARG A 150 -4.20 17.16 6.14
C ARG A 150 -4.00 16.27 7.37
N ARG A 151 -5.09 15.83 8.01
CA ARG A 151 -5.04 14.92 9.16
C ARG A 151 -4.30 13.62 8.83
N ASN A 152 -4.58 13.02 7.68
CA ASN A 152 -3.89 11.79 7.26
C ASN A 152 -2.43 12.06 6.86
N ALA A 153 -2.13 13.22 6.28
CA ALA A 153 -0.77 13.63 5.94
C ALA A 153 0.10 13.79 7.20
N VAL A 154 -0.40 14.50 8.21
CA VAL A 154 0.28 14.64 9.52
C VAL A 154 0.54 13.27 10.16
N MET A 155 -0.46 12.38 10.16
CA MET A 155 -0.29 11.01 10.70
C MET A 155 0.73 10.19 9.90
N CYS A 156 0.79 10.38 8.58
CA CYS A 156 1.77 9.73 7.73
C CYS A 156 3.19 10.24 8.04
N VAL A 157 3.39 11.56 8.08
CA VAL A 157 4.68 12.18 8.42
C VAL A 157 5.14 11.76 9.82
N TYR A 158 4.25 11.81 10.80
CA TYR A 158 4.54 11.33 12.16
C TYR A 158 5.02 9.87 12.15
N SER A 159 4.34 8.99 11.41
CA SER A 159 4.75 7.59 11.31
C SER A 159 6.13 7.43 10.66
N ILE A 160 6.44 8.23 9.63
CA ILE A 160 7.76 8.19 8.97
C ILE A 160 8.84 8.63 9.96
N VAL A 161 8.67 9.79 10.60
CA VAL A 161 9.62 10.31 11.59
C VAL A 161 9.80 9.33 12.76
N LYS A 162 8.71 8.75 13.27
CA LYS A 162 8.77 7.78 14.37
C LYS A 162 9.56 6.53 14.02
N ASN A 163 9.45 6.03 12.79
CA ASN A 163 10.07 4.75 12.40
C ASN A 163 11.45 4.90 11.77
N PHE A 164 11.78 6.06 11.18
CA PHE A 164 13.01 6.27 10.41
C PHE A 164 13.85 7.46 10.89
N GLY A 165 13.40 8.19 11.90
CA GLY A 165 14.09 9.37 12.43
C GLY A 165 13.73 10.67 11.69
N LEU A 166 14.20 11.79 12.25
CA LEU A 166 13.96 13.12 11.70
C LEU A 166 14.68 13.34 10.36
N ASP A 167 15.86 12.74 10.19
CA ASP A 167 16.66 12.86 8.97
C ASP A 167 15.97 12.25 7.74
N ALA A 168 14.98 11.38 7.94
CA ALA A 168 14.19 10.79 6.86
C ALA A 168 13.31 11.82 6.13
N ILE A 169 12.87 12.86 6.84
CA ILE A 169 12.13 13.99 6.26
C ILE A 169 12.58 15.28 6.98
N PRO A 170 13.74 15.85 6.61
CA PRO A 170 14.30 17.01 7.32
C PRO A 170 13.35 18.22 7.33
N ALA A 171 12.62 18.44 6.23
CA ALA A 171 11.66 19.53 6.09
C ALA A 171 10.31 19.29 6.82
N ALA A 172 10.13 18.14 7.49
CA ALA A 172 8.84 17.80 8.10
C ALA A 172 8.46 18.73 9.25
N ILE A 173 9.42 19.10 10.10
CA ILE A 173 9.15 19.94 11.28
C ILE A 173 8.64 21.31 10.82
N ASP A 174 9.42 22.00 9.97
CA ASP A 174 9.10 23.35 9.50
C ASP A 174 7.74 23.39 8.78
N GLN A 175 7.43 22.38 7.97
CA GLN A 175 6.15 22.33 7.24
C GLN A 175 4.95 22.03 8.15
N ILE A 176 5.14 21.21 9.19
CA ILE A 176 4.08 20.98 10.20
C ILE A 176 3.88 22.25 11.03
N GLU A 177 4.95 22.90 11.46
CA GLU A 177 4.88 24.17 12.19
C GLU A 177 4.14 25.24 11.39
N GLN A 178 4.51 25.43 10.11
CA GLN A 178 3.82 26.36 9.22
C GLN A 178 2.32 26.04 9.07
N MET A 179 1.94 24.75 9.00
CA MET A 179 0.53 24.35 8.95
C MET A 179 -0.22 24.68 10.24
N LEU A 180 0.42 24.55 11.40
CA LEU A 180 -0.22 24.84 12.69
C LEU A 180 -0.39 26.33 12.94
N LEU A 181 0.44 27.16 12.31
CA LEU A 181 0.39 28.62 12.40
C LEU A 181 -0.56 29.27 11.36
N SER A 182 -1.01 28.52 10.35
CA SER A 182 -1.96 28.96 9.31
C SER A 182 -3.41 28.71 9.68
#